data_AF-A0A2M9ZA76-F1
#
_entry.id   AF-A0A2M9ZA76-F1
#
_cell.length_a   1.000
_cell.length_b   1.000
_cell.length_c   1.000
_cell.angle_alpha   90.00
_cell.angle_beta   90.00
_cell.angle_gamma   90.00
#
_symmetry.space_group_name_H-M   'P 1'
#
loop_
_entity.id
_entity.type
_entity.pdbx_description
1 polymer ?
#
loop_
_entity_poly.entity_id
_entity_poly.type
_entity_poly.pdbx_seq_one_letter_code
_entity_poly.pdbx_strand_id
1 'polypeptide(L)'
;MRHIRFLFLFFPISCTMVGFHRESIRETHDYGKLRTVRVCVWKDRNVSTERMNYLFDSWNEELALYKLQAKVENVRDWERPGWTGNAIMEELFSAPLPSECDRILALAGVRLSDIAYEVASYILALFLIPTFEVLGAVDSYTGTRGYVLAHTASLGHMISGGASKTLVHEGYHLLGCGHAFYLSECYGRIQALKENARNSPHPDFLPAMHPGGGYLFSQKEVNLFFLGR
;
A
#
# COMPACT_ATOMS: atom_id res chain seq x y z
N MET A 1 -8.77 -49.05 13.44
CA MET A 1 -8.29 -47.75 13.98
C MET A 1 -7.72 -46.96 12.82
N ARG A 2 -8.40 -45.90 12.38
CA ARG A 2 -8.08 -45.16 11.17
C ARG A 2 -7.28 -43.91 11.57
N HIS A 3 -5.96 -43.95 11.40
CA HIS A 3 -5.11 -42.80 11.66
C HIS A 3 -5.34 -41.73 10.60
N ILE A 4 -6.07 -40.67 10.96
CA ILE A 4 -6.16 -39.44 10.17
C ILE A 4 -4.83 -38.71 10.35
N ARG A 5 -3.99 -38.73 9.33
CA ARG A 5 -2.82 -37.85 9.23
C ARG A 5 -3.31 -36.45 8.88
N PHE A 6 -3.43 -35.59 9.88
CA PHE A 6 -3.53 -34.15 9.65
C PHE A 6 -2.15 -33.65 9.21
N LEU A 7 -1.97 -33.54 7.90
CA LEU A 7 -0.85 -32.79 7.33
C LEU A 7 -1.24 -31.31 7.46
N PHE A 8 -0.75 -30.64 8.51
CA PHE A 8 -0.79 -29.18 8.57
C PHE A 8 0.11 -28.64 7.45
N LEU A 9 -0.50 -28.27 6.33
CA LEU A 9 0.13 -27.41 5.34
C LEU A 9 0.35 -26.05 6.01
N PHE A 10 1.55 -25.85 6.56
CA PHE A 10 2.07 -24.52 6.84
C PHE A 10 2.18 -23.78 5.51
N PHE A 11 1.21 -22.92 5.20
CA PHE A 11 1.46 -21.83 4.27
C PHE A 11 2.37 -20.83 5.00
N PRO A 12 3.62 -20.61 4.56
CA PRO A 12 4.39 -19.48 5.06
C PRO A 12 3.72 -18.21 4.52
N ILE A 13 2.82 -17.61 5.30
CA ILE A 13 2.43 -16.23 5.09
C ILE A 13 3.55 -15.39 5.70
N SER A 14 4.68 -15.35 4.98
CA SER A 14 5.78 -14.46 5.28
C SER A 14 5.24 -13.02 5.20
N CYS A 15 5.51 -12.17 6.20
CA CYS A 15 5.57 -10.73 5.97
C CYS A 15 6.61 -10.52 4.87
N THR A 16 6.15 -10.43 3.63
CA THR A 16 7.00 -10.26 2.47
C THR A 16 7.57 -8.85 2.54
N MET A 17 8.88 -8.69 2.51
CA MET A 17 9.49 -7.38 2.31
C MET A 17 9.22 -6.94 0.85
N VAL A 18 9.09 -5.65 0.59
CA VAL A 18 9.21 -5.12 -0.79
C VAL A 18 10.69 -5.20 -1.25
N GLY A 19 11.61 -5.21 -0.28
CA GLY A 19 12.99 -5.65 -0.45
C GLY A 19 14.01 -4.68 0.11
N PHE A 20 15.27 -5.12 0.19
CA PHE A 20 16.39 -4.26 0.58
C PHE A 20 16.84 -3.39 -0.59
N HIS A 21 17.25 -2.15 -0.28
CA HIS A 21 17.82 -1.26 -1.28
C HIS A 21 19.14 -1.78 -1.83
N ARG A 22 19.34 -1.57 -3.13
CA ARG A 22 20.62 -1.78 -3.83
C ARG A 22 20.93 -0.52 -4.62
N GLU A 23 21.57 0.43 -3.94
CA GLU A 23 21.89 1.75 -4.48
C GLU A 23 22.60 1.69 -5.84
N SER A 24 23.63 0.83 -5.95
CA SER A 24 24.37 0.66 -7.20
C SER A 24 23.53 0.19 -8.39
N ILE A 25 22.38 -0.46 -8.16
CA ILE A 25 21.42 -0.78 -9.22
C ILE A 25 20.44 0.38 -9.41
N ARG A 26 19.95 0.97 -8.31
CA ARG A 26 19.01 2.10 -8.37
C ARG A 26 19.53 3.23 -9.26
N GLU A 27 20.83 3.53 -9.16
CA GLU A 27 21.50 4.59 -9.87
C GLU A 27 21.73 4.31 -11.37
N THR A 28 21.60 3.06 -11.82
CA THR A 28 21.69 2.74 -13.25
C THR A 28 20.43 3.08 -14.03
N HIS A 29 19.33 3.41 -13.33
CA HIS A 29 18.05 3.78 -13.94
C HIS A 29 17.91 5.30 -14.08
N ASP A 30 17.47 5.77 -15.26
CA ASP A 30 17.07 7.17 -15.42
C ASP A 30 15.57 7.34 -15.16
N TYR A 31 15.24 7.92 -14.00
CA TYR A 31 13.85 8.23 -13.66
C TYR A 31 13.31 9.51 -14.34
N GLY A 32 14.07 10.21 -15.18
CA GLY A 32 13.59 11.36 -15.95
C GLY A 32 13.32 12.62 -15.10
N LYS A 33 12.17 13.27 -15.30
CA LYS A 33 11.74 14.48 -14.57
C LYS A 33 10.97 14.13 -13.29
N LEU A 34 10.88 15.08 -12.36
CA LEU A 34 9.97 14.98 -11.22
C LEU A 34 8.53 14.76 -11.70
N ARG A 35 7.82 13.84 -11.07
CA ARG A 35 6.42 13.53 -11.34
C ARG A 35 5.65 13.38 -10.04
N THR A 36 4.41 13.81 -10.04
CA THR A 36 3.53 13.74 -8.87
C THR A 36 2.66 12.49 -8.94
N VAL A 37 2.52 11.81 -7.80
CA VAL A 37 1.47 10.80 -7.54
C VAL A 37 0.37 11.55 -6.78
N ARG A 38 -0.78 11.77 -7.39
CA ARG A 38 -1.91 12.46 -6.76
C ARG A 38 -2.74 11.49 -5.94
N VAL A 39 -2.89 11.74 -4.66
CA VAL A 39 -3.50 10.78 -3.72
C VAL A 39 -4.72 11.40 -3.06
N CYS A 40 -5.85 10.71 -3.18
CA CYS A 40 -7.05 10.97 -2.42
C CYS A 40 -6.98 10.16 -1.12
N VAL A 41 -7.01 10.84 0.02
CA VAL A 41 -6.85 10.22 1.33
C VAL A 41 -8.20 10.04 2.00
N TRP A 42 -8.47 8.81 2.45
CA TRP A 42 -9.60 8.51 3.32
C TRP A 42 -9.07 8.41 4.74
N LYS A 43 -9.21 9.48 5.51
CA LYS A 43 -8.60 9.61 6.83
C LYS A 43 -9.61 9.20 7.89
N ASP A 44 -9.28 8.18 8.68
CA ASP A 44 -10.10 7.86 9.86
C ASP A 44 -10.17 9.08 10.79
N ARG A 45 -11.32 9.31 11.43
CA ARG A 45 -11.58 10.51 12.25
C ARG A 45 -10.62 10.63 13.44
N ASN A 46 -10.12 9.50 13.92
CA ASN A 46 -9.13 9.41 15.00
C ASN A 46 -7.67 9.55 14.50
N VAL A 47 -7.44 9.74 13.19
CA VAL A 47 -6.14 10.08 12.63
C VAL A 47 -6.05 11.58 12.45
N SER A 48 -5.07 12.20 13.13
CA SER A 48 -4.84 13.63 13.03
C SER A 48 -4.22 14.01 11.68
N THR A 49 -4.41 15.25 11.26
CA THR A 49 -3.81 15.79 10.03
C THR A 49 -2.29 15.80 10.11
N GLU A 50 -1.72 16.09 11.29
CA GLU A 50 -0.27 16.06 11.53
C GLU A 50 0.27 14.64 11.34
N ARG A 51 -0.47 13.63 11.80
CA ARG A 51 -0.09 12.24 11.59
C ARG A 51 -0.11 11.86 10.11
N MET A 52 -1.16 12.25 9.39
CA MET A 52 -1.23 12.05 7.94
C MET A 52 -0.04 12.72 7.24
N ASN A 53 0.25 13.99 7.56
CA ASN A 53 1.35 14.72 6.95
C ASN A 53 2.69 14.04 7.21
N TYR A 54 2.98 13.66 8.46
CA TYR A 54 4.19 12.91 8.82
C TYR A 54 4.38 11.62 8.01
N LEU A 55 3.28 10.88 7.80
CA LEU A 55 3.30 9.66 6.99
C LEU A 55 3.65 9.99 5.53
N PHE A 56 2.98 10.97 4.93
CA PHE A 56 3.27 11.41 3.56
C PHE A 56 4.67 12.00 3.39
N ASP A 57 5.20 12.70 4.40
CA ASP A 57 6.57 13.19 4.41
C ASP A 57 7.56 12.02 4.38
N SER A 58 7.34 11.00 5.21
CA SER A 58 8.15 9.77 5.19
C SER A 58 8.11 9.06 3.82
N TRP A 59 6.94 9.01 3.19
CA TRP A 59 6.82 8.44 1.85
C TRP A 59 7.52 9.30 0.79
N ASN A 60 7.44 10.63 0.92
CA ASN A 60 8.09 11.55 0.00
C ASN A 60 9.62 11.52 0.09
N GLU A 61 10.20 11.30 1.28
CA GLU A 61 11.63 11.04 1.44
C GLU A 61 12.07 9.85 0.59
N GLU A 62 11.28 8.79 0.59
CA GLU A 62 11.52 7.60 -0.23
C GLU A 62 11.32 7.88 -1.74
N LEU A 63 10.21 8.53 -2.10
CA LEU A 63 9.87 8.81 -3.50
C LEU A 63 10.87 9.75 -4.18
N ALA A 64 11.56 10.60 -3.42
CA ALA A 64 12.61 11.48 -3.91
C ALA A 64 13.74 10.71 -4.61
N LEU A 65 14.03 9.47 -4.18
CA LEU A 65 15.02 8.58 -4.79
C LEU A 65 14.70 8.26 -6.27
N TYR A 66 13.44 8.42 -6.66
CA TYR A 66 12.88 8.11 -7.99
C TYR A 66 12.41 9.35 -8.74
N LYS A 67 12.72 10.55 -8.23
CA LYS A 67 12.14 11.82 -8.72
C LYS A 67 10.61 11.71 -8.78
N LEU A 68 9.99 11.18 -7.74
CA LEU A 68 8.55 11.13 -7.52
C LEU A 68 8.19 11.95 -6.29
N GLN A 69 6.94 12.38 -6.21
CA GLN A 69 6.38 13.01 -5.02
C GLN A 69 4.90 12.64 -4.89
N ALA A 70 4.50 12.11 -3.75
CA ALA A 70 3.10 11.96 -3.38
C ALA A 70 2.53 13.31 -2.93
N LYS A 71 1.43 13.73 -3.54
CA LYS A 71 0.66 14.92 -3.17
C LYS A 71 -0.75 14.51 -2.76
N VAL A 72 -1.15 14.94 -1.57
CA VAL A 72 -2.53 14.78 -1.10
C VAL A 72 -3.40 15.81 -1.82
N GLU A 73 -4.28 15.35 -2.72
CA GLU A 73 -5.17 16.24 -3.49
C GLU A 73 -6.50 16.48 -2.78
N ASN A 74 -7.02 15.44 -2.13
CA ASN A 74 -8.29 15.49 -1.42
C ASN A 74 -8.18 14.66 -0.14
N VAL A 75 -8.74 15.16 0.95
CA VAL A 75 -8.90 14.43 2.20
C VAL A 75 -10.38 14.36 2.52
N ARG A 76 -10.88 13.16 2.71
CA ARG A 76 -12.21 12.95 3.30
C ARG A 76 -12.07 12.29 4.66
N ASP A 77 -12.83 12.77 5.62
CA ASP A 77 -13.04 12.01 6.84
C ASP A 77 -13.82 10.74 6.52
N TRP A 78 -13.41 9.65 7.15
CA TRP A 78 -13.92 8.31 6.89
C TRP A 78 -14.06 7.57 8.21
N GLU A 79 -14.95 6.60 8.25
CA GLU A 79 -15.10 5.69 9.37
C GLU A 79 -14.83 4.29 8.86
N ARG A 80 -13.74 3.68 9.36
CA ARG A 80 -13.28 2.37 8.90
C ARG A 80 -14.43 1.33 8.93
N PRO A 81 -14.66 0.56 7.86
CA PRO A 81 -15.65 -0.50 7.85
C PRO A 81 -15.09 -1.74 8.57
N GLY A 82 -15.95 -2.40 9.35
CA GLY A 82 -15.58 -3.64 10.02
C GLY A 82 -14.33 -3.56 10.91
N TRP A 83 -13.69 -4.71 11.13
CA TRP A 83 -12.51 -4.85 11.99
C TRP A 83 -11.33 -5.52 11.28
N THR A 84 -11.48 -5.91 10.00
CA THR A 84 -10.45 -6.61 9.22
C THR A 84 -9.91 -5.73 8.09
N GLY A 85 -8.71 -6.03 7.60
CA GLY A 85 -8.16 -5.41 6.39
C GLY A 85 -9.03 -5.66 5.16
N ASN A 86 -9.64 -6.85 5.07
CA ASN A 86 -10.53 -7.22 3.96
C ASN A 86 -11.74 -6.29 3.87
N ALA A 87 -12.38 -5.97 5.01
CA ALA A 87 -13.51 -5.05 5.02
C ALA A 87 -13.13 -3.65 4.49
N ILE A 88 -11.93 -3.17 4.82
CA ILE A 88 -11.40 -1.92 4.27
C ILE A 88 -11.23 -2.03 2.75
N MET A 89 -10.54 -3.08 2.29
CA MET A 89 -10.27 -3.26 0.86
C MET A 89 -11.55 -3.44 0.03
N GLU A 90 -12.57 -4.14 0.55
CA GLU A 90 -13.87 -4.28 -0.11
C GLU A 90 -14.56 -2.92 -0.33
N GLU A 91 -14.51 -2.03 0.66
CA GLU A 91 -15.03 -0.67 0.50
C GLU A 91 -14.21 0.12 -0.52
N LEU A 92 -12.87 0.03 -0.47
CA LEU A 92 -11.98 0.69 -1.43
C LEU A 92 -12.21 0.20 -2.87
N PHE A 93 -12.41 -1.10 -3.08
CA PHE A 93 -12.73 -1.66 -4.41
C PHE A 93 -14.04 -1.12 -4.97
N SER A 94 -15.00 -0.82 -4.09
CA SER A 94 -16.30 -0.26 -4.47
C SER A 94 -16.27 1.26 -4.68
N ALA A 95 -15.12 1.90 -4.43
CA ALA A 95 -14.96 3.34 -4.54
C ALA A 95 -14.63 3.79 -5.97
N PRO A 96 -15.29 4.82 -6.50
CA PRO A 96 -14.80 5.51 -7.70
C PRO A 96 -13.50 6.25 -7.38
N LEU A 97 -12.49 6.09 -8.22
CA LEU A 97 -11.28 6.90 -8.23
C LEU A 97 -11.65 8.32 -8.71
N PRO A 98 -11.51 9.36 -7.87
CA PRO A 98 -11.85 10.73 -8.23
C PRO A 98 -10.98 11.27 -9.37
N SER A 99 -11.53 12.17 -10.18
CA SER A 99 -10.88 12.73 -11.37
C SER A 99 -9.56 13.45 -11.10
N GLU A 100 -9.39 13.99 -9.89
CA GLU A 100 -8.21 14.72 -9.44
C GLU A 100 -7.11 13.79 -8.93
N CYS A 101 -7.37 12.49 -8.78
CA CYS A 101 -6.48 11.55 -8.09
C CYS A 101 -5.98 10.43 -9.00
N ASP A 102 -4.77 9.99 -8.71
CA ASP A 102 -4.15 8.81 -9.31
C ASP A 102 -4.37 7.57 -8.44
N ARG A 103 -4.45 7.77 -7.12
CA ARG A 103 -4.55 6.73 -6.08
C ARG A 103 -5.58 7.10 -5.00
N ILE A 104 -6.20 6.09 -4.38
CA ILE A 104 -6.90 6.19 -3.10
C ILE A 104 -6.06 5.51 -2.04
N LEU A 105 -5.80 6.21 -0.93
CA LEU A 105 -5.13 5.64 0.23
C LEU A 105 -5.96 5.90 1.49
N ALA A 106 -6.41 4.84 2.16
CA ALA A 106 -7.06 4.94 3.46
C ALA A 106 -6.04 4.92 4.61
N LEU A 107 -6.18 5.84 5.56
CA LEU A 107 -5.41 5.87 6.79
C LEU A 107 -6.31 5.41 7.93
N ALA A 108 -6.20 4.13 8.27
CA ALA A 108 -7.00 3.51 9.32
C ALA A 108 -6.39 3.78 10.70
N GLY A 109 -7.13 4.45 11.58
CA GLY A 109 -6.67 4.68 12.95
C GLY A 109 -6.92 3.49 13.86
N VAL A 110 -6.57 3.66 15.13
CA VAL A 110 -6.67 2.59 16.14
C VAL A 110 -8.12 2.43 16.61
N ARG A 111 -8.58 1.18 16.71
CA ARG A 111 -9.83 0.80 17.37
C ARG A 111 -9.55 -0.03 18.61
N LEU A 112 -10.51 -0.07 19.53
CA LEU A 112 -10.46 -0.95 20.70
C LEU A 112 -10.30 -2.43 20.30
N SER A 113 -10.87 -2.84 19.16
CA SER A 113 -10.68 -4.18 18.60
C SER A 113 -9.23 -4.46 18.20
N ASP A 114 -8.51 -3.47 17.69
CA ASP A 114 -7.10 -3.62 17.32
C ASP A 114 -6.27 -3.84 18.59
N ILE A 115 -6.55 -3.09 19.66
CA ILE A 115 -5.92 -3.27 20.98
C ILE A 115 -6.24 -4.65 21.58
N ALA A 116 -7.48 -5.10 21.49
CA ALA A 116 -7.87 -6.42 21.99
C ALA A 116 -7.19 -7.56 21.23
N TYR A 117 -7.08 -7.45 19.90
CA TYR A 117 -6.33 -8.38 19.06
C TYR A 117 -4.85 -8.41 19.42
N GLU A 118 -4.26 -7.24 19.70
CA GLU A 118 -2.87 -7.11 20.13
C GLU A 118 -2.62 -7.80 21.48
N VAL A 119 -3.48 -7.55 22.48
CA VAL A 119 -3.40 -8.23 23.78
C VAL A 119 -3.52 -9.75 23.63
N ALA A 120 -4.47 -10.22 22.80
CA ALA A 120 -4.61 -11.63 22.50
C ALA A 120 -3.34 -12.18 21.80
N SER A 121 -2.76 -11.41 20.89
CA SER A 121 -1.53 -11.78 20.19
C SER A 121 -0.34 -11.89 21.15
N TYR A 122 -0.22 -11.01 22.15
CA TYR A 122 0.80 -11.14 23.20
C TYR A 122 0.63 -12.41 24.02
N ILE A 123 -0.61 -12.75 24.40
CA ILE A 123 -0.90 -13.98 25.12
C ILE A 123 -0.47 -15.19 24.28
N LEU A 124 -0.81 -15.21 22.98
CA LEU A 124 -0.42 -16.27 22.06
C LEU A 124 1.11 -16.37 21.88
N ALA A 125 1.80 -15.22 21.80
CA ALA A 125 3.25 -15.16 21.69
C ALA A 125 3.97 -15.78 22.90
N LEU A 126 3.40 -15.69 24.11
CA LEU A 126 3.93 -16.39 25.31
C LEU A 126 3.93 -17.92 25.15
N PHE A 127 3.07 -18.45 24.28
CA PHE A 127 3.01 -19.88 23.93
C PHE A 127 3.74 -20.21 22.62
N LEU A 128 4.59 -19.29 22.12
CA LEU A 128 5.31 -19.42 20.84
C LEU A 128 4.37 -19.61 19.64
N ILE A 129 3.13 -19.16 19.73
CA ILE A 129 2.16 -19.19 18.63
C ILE A 129 2.39 -17.94 17.78
N PRO A 130 2.72 -18.07 16.49
CA PRO A 130 2.94 -16.93 15.62
C PRO A 130 1.62 -16.19 15.38
N THR A 131 1.65 -14.86 15.56
CA THR A 131 0.54 -13.96 15.24
C THR A 131 0.96 -13.05 14.09
N PHE A 132 0.11 -12.95 13.08
CA PHE A 132 0.35 -12.10 11.92
C PHE A 132 -0.64 -10.94 11.94
N GLU A 133 -0.13 -9.72 11.84
CA GLU A 133 -0.93 -8.51 11.74
C GLU A 133 -0.76 -7.91 10.35
N VAL A 134 -1.89 -7.62 9.69
CA VAL A 134 -1.89 -6.98 8.38
C VAL A 134 -1.91 -5.46 8.59
N LEU A 135 -0.72 -4.86 8.54
CA LEU A 135 -0.49 -3.45 8.83
C LEU A 135 -0.92 -2.51 7.67
N GLY A 136 -1.08 -3.06 6.47
CA GLY A 136 -1.50 -2.36 5.27
C GLY A 136 -1.81 -3.36 4.16
N ALA A 137 -2.44 -2.88 3.11
CA ALA A 137 -2.62 -3.63 1.87
C ALA A 137 -2.89 -2.69 0.70
N VAL A 138 -2.48 -3.10 -0.49
CA VAL A 138 -2.79 -2.46 -1.77
C VAL A 138 -3.38 -3.47 -2.73
N ASP A 139 -4.27 -3.02 -3.60
CA ASP A 139 -4.84 -3.87 -4.63
C ASP A 139 -3.76 -4.40 -5.57
N SER A 140 -3.72 -5.73 -5.74
CA SER A 140 -2.71 -6.41 -6.54
C SER A 140 -2.94 -6.30 -8.05
N TYR A 141 -4.08 -5.76 -8.47
CA TYR A 141 -4.50 -5.69 -9.87
C TYR A 141 -3.96 -4.45 -10.58
N THR A 142 -4.12 -3.29 -9.94
CA THR A 142 -3.88 -1.96 -10.52
C THR A 142 -2.93 -1.11 -9.70
N GLY A 143 -2.80 -1.38 -8.40
CA GLY A 143 -2.03 -0.55 -7.46
C GLY A 143 -2.64 0.85 -7.28
N THR A 144 -3.95 1.01 -7.41
CA THR A 144 -4.66 2.29 -7.29
C THR A 144 -5.34 2.52 -5.96
N ARG A 145 -5.53 1.47 -5.16
CA ARG A 145 -6.30 1.48 -3.92
C ARG A 145 -5.51 0.74 -2.85
N GLY A 146 -5.38 1.36 -1.68
CA GLY A 146 -4.83 0.68 -0.53
C GLY A 146 -5.18 1.33 0.78
N TYR A 147 -4.78 0.69 1.86
CA TYR A 147 -4.85 1.25 3.20
C TYR A 147 -3.56 0.99 3.97
N VAL A 148 -3.33 1.82 4.98
CA VAL A 148 -2.33 1.59 6.02
C VAL A 148 -2.94 1.84 7.39
N LEU A 149 -2.54 1.06 8.38
CA LEU A 149 -2.80 1.35 9.78
C LEU A 149 -1.92 2.54 10.18
N ALA A 150 -2.54 3.69 10.44
CA ALA A 150 -1.84 4.94 10.71
C ALA A 150 -1.28 5.05 12.14
N HIS A 151 -1.49 4.05 13.00
CA HIS A 151 -1.10 4.01 14.40
C HIS A 151 -0.02 2.96 14.64
N THR A 152 0.88 3.17 15.60
CA THR A 152 2.02 2.29 15.91
C THR A 152 1.83 1.47 17.19
N ALA A 153 0.60 1.05 17.49
CA ALA A 153 0.30 0.46 18.79
C ALA A 153 0.93 -0.93 19.00
N SER A 154 1.08 -1.73 17.94
CA SER A 154 1.48 -3.12 18.09
C SER A 154 2.99 -3.40 18.01
N LEU A 155 3.42 -4.45 18.71
CA LEU A 155 4.79 -4.97 18.63
C LEU A 155 5.19 -5.39 17.21
N GLY A 156 4.24 -5.93 16.43
CA GLY A 156 4.45 -6.22 15.01
C GLY A 156 4.81 -4.97 14.23
N HIS A 157 4.13 -3.86 14.53
CA HIS A 157 4.44 -2.56 13.94
C HIS A 157 5.80 -2.01 14.39
N MET A 158 6.17 -2.18 15.66
CA MET A 158 7.48 -1.77 16.15
C MET A 158 8.63 -2.52 15.47
N ILE A 159 8.48 -3.84 15.28
CA ILE A 159 9.48 -4.68 14.62
C ILE A 159 9.57 -4.34 13.13
N SER A 160 8.46 -3.99 12.47
CA SER A 160 8.44 -3.62 11.05
C SER A 160 8.85 -2.16 10.77
N GLY A 161 9.13 -1.37 11.80
CA GLY A 161 9.56 0.04 11.66
C GLY A 161 8.43 1.07 11.65
N GLY A 162 7.21 0.66 12.02
CA GLY A 162 6.07 1.53 12.27
C GLY A 162 5.30 1.95 11.03
N ALA A 163 4.24 2.75 11.23
CA ALA A 163 3.31 3.11 10.14
C ALA A 163 3.98 3.89 9.00
N SER A 164 5.08 4.59 9.28
CA SER A 164 5.91 5.24 8.26
C SER A 164 6.52 4.21 7.30
N LYS A 165 7.14 3.15 7.84
CA LYS A 165 7.70 2.07 7.02
C LYS A 165 6.63 1.24 6.33
N THR A 166 5.49 1.01 6.99
CA THR A 166 4.31 0.40 6.36
C THR A 166 3.81 1.25 5.18
N LEU A 167 3.73 2.58 5.34
CA LEU A 167 3.33 3.44 4.22
C LEU A 167 4.34 3.44 3.09
N VAL A 168 5.64 3.44 3.37
CA VAL A 168 6.66 3.30 2.33
C VAL A 168 6.49 1.97 1.58
N HIS A 169 6.27 0.89 2.32
CA HIS A 169 6.04 -0.45 1.78
C HIS A 169 4.80 -0.49 0.87
N GLU A 170 3.64 -0.11 1.37
CA GLU A 170 2.41 -0.05 0.57
C GLU A 170 2.52 0.99 -0.55
N GLY A 171 3.27 2.06 -0.33
CA GLY A 171 3.59 3.07 -1.33
C GLY A 171 4.28 2.50 -2.56
N TYR A 172 5.16 1.51 -2.39
CA TYR A 172 5.74 0.77 -3.52
C TYR A 172 4.70 -0.07 -4.27
N HIS A 173 3.78 -0.71 -3.56
CA HIS A 173 2.68 -1.44 -4.19
C HIS A 173 1.73 -0.51 -4.96
N LEU A 174 1.52 0.73 -4.49
CA LEU A 174 0.79 1.76 -5.24
C LEU A 174 1.51 2.19 -6.54
N LEU A 175 2.81 1.93 -6.66
CA LEU A 175 3.59 2.12 -7.89
C LEU A 175 3.64 0.86 -8.78
N GLY A 176 2.92 -0.20 -8.41
CA GLY A 176 2.89 -1.46 -9.17
C GLY A 176 4.09 -2.39 -8.92
N CYS A 177 4.85 -2.14 -7.84
CA CYS A 177 5.91 -3.05 -7.43
C CYS A 177 5.34 -4.28 -6.72
N GLY A 178 5.91 -5.45 -7.02
CA GLY A 178 5.60 -6.68 -6.31
C GLY A 178 6.46 -6.87 -5.07
N HIS A 179 6.22 -7.97 -4.37
CA HIS A 179 7.10 -8.42 -3.29
C HIS A 179 8.36 -9.07 -3.87
N ALA A 180 9.52 -8.66 -3.36
CA ALA A 180 10.82 -9.23 -3.72
C ALA A 180 11.79 -9.07 -2.54
N PHE A 181 12.84 -9.91 -2.49
CA PHE A 181 13.87 -9.74 -1.46
C PHE A 181 14.70 -8.46 -1.67
N TYR A 182 14.85 -8.02 -2.92
CA TYR A 182 15.54 -6.78 -3.28
C TYR A 182 14.62 -5.89 -4.12
N LEU A 183 14.74 -4.58 -3.90
CA LEU A 183 13.99 -3.55 -4.64
C LEU A 183 14.42 -3.39 -6.11
N SER A 184 15.43 -4.12 -6.57
CA SER A 184 15.99 -4.00 -7.92
C SER A 184 14.95 -4.13 -9.03
N GLU A 185 14.01 -5.07 -8.90
CA GLU A 185 12.92 -5.21 -9.87
C GLU A 185 11.96 -4.01 -9.84
N CYS A 186 11.74 -3.44 -8.66
CA CYS A 186 10.88 -2.27 -8.48
C CYS A 186 11.48 -1.02 -9.14
N TYR A 187 12.80 -0.86 -9.18
CA TYR A 187 13.46 0.26 -9.86
C TYR A 187 13.10 0.32 -11.36
N GLY A 188 13.19 -0.82 -12.05
CA GLY A 188 12.78 -0.93 -13.44
C GLY A 188 11.27 -0.69 -13.63
N ARG A 189 10.43 -1.15 -12.70
CA ARG A 189 8.98 -0.89 -12.73
C ARG A 189 8.65 0.59 -12.58
N ILE A 190 9.31 1.30 -11.66
CA ILE A 190 9.11 2.74 -11.45
C ILE A 190 9.60 3.52 -12.68
N GLN A 191 10.73 3.15 -13.28
CA GLN A 191 11.18 3.75 -14.54
C GLN A 191 10.12 3.56 -15.63
N ALA A 192 9.67 2.33 -15.86
CA ALA A 192 8.66 2.02 -16.88
C ALA A 192 7.35 2.78 -16.63
N LEU A 193 6.90 2.86 -15.38
CA LEU A 193 5.71 3.64 -15.00
C LEU A 193 5.84 5.11 -15.43
N LYS A 194 6.99 5.74 -15.17
CA LYS A 194 7.25 7.15 -15.51
C LYS A 194 7.41 7.39 -17.00
N GLU A 195 7.98 6.43 -17.72
CA GLU A 195 8.08 6.46 -19.19
C GLU A 195 6.68 6.36 -19.82
N ASN A 196 5.85 5.44 -19.34
CA ASN A 196 4.46 5.30 -19.79
C ASN A 196 3.62 6.54 -19.45
N ALA A 197 3.82 7.14 -18.28
CA ALA A 197 3.17 8.41 -17.92
C ALA A 197 3.55 9.57 -18.87
N ARG A 198 4.77 9.56 -19.42
CA ARG A 198 5.25 10.58 -20.36
C ARG A 198 4.60 10.44 -21.73
N ASN A 199 4.34 9.22 -22.17
CA ASN A 199 3.78 8.90 -23.48
C ASN A 199 2.25 8.72 -23.45
N SER A 200 1.64 8.90 -22.28
CA SER A 200 0.21 8.76 -22.05
C SER A 200 -0.60 9.85 -22.78
N PRO A 201 -1.78 9.53 -23.34
CA PRO A 201 -2.73 10.54 -23.83
C PRO A 201 -3.31 11.41 -22.69
N HIS A 202 -3.18 10.97 -21.44
CA HIS A 202 -3.57 11.70 -20.24
C HIS A 202 -2.32 11.95 -19.39
N PRO A 203 -1.55 13.01 -19.69
CA PRO A 203 -0.25 13.25 -19.05
C PRO A 203 -0.36 13.62 -17.57
N ASP A 204 -1.54 14.03 -17.11
CA ASP A 204 -1.78 14.42 -15.71
C ASP A 204 -2.08 13.23 -14.79
N PHE A 205 -2.35 12.05 -15.35
CA PHE A 205 -2.58 10.82 -14.58
C PHE A 205 -1.33 9.97 -14.53
N LEU A 206 -0.92 9.55 -13.33
CA LEU A 206 0.11 8.52 -13.18
C LEU A 206 -0.51 7.14 -13.46
N PRO A 207 -0.06 6.42 -14.52
CA PRO A 207 -0.71 5.20 -14.96
C PRO A 207 -0.86 4.16 -13.85
N ALA A 208 -1.87 3.31 -13.98
CA ALA A 208 -2.09 2.17 -13.10
C ALA A 208 -1.72 0.87 -13.82
N MET A 209 -1.41 -0.18 -13.06
CA MET A 209 -1.15 -1.49 -13.68
C MET A 209 -2.43 -2.07 -14.28
N HIS A 210 -2.30 -2.85 -15.34
CA HIS A 210 -3.40 -3.67 -15.85
C HIS A 210 -3.10 -5.15 -15.58
N PRO A 211 -4.05 -5.95 -15.07
CA PRO A 211 -3.81 -7.36 -14.75
C PRO A 211 -3.41 -8.22 -15.94
N GLY A 212 -3.89 -7.87 -17.14
CA GLY A 212 -3.51 -8.53 -18.39
C GLY A 212 -2.15 -8.10 -18.95
N GLY A 213 -1.39 -7.30 -18.19
CA GLY A 213 -0.18 -6.63 -18.66
C GLY A 213 -0.46 -5.25 -19.24
N GLY A 214 0.56 -4.39 -19.23
CA GLY A 214 0.46 -2.98 -19.64
C GLY A 214 -0.06 -2.06 -18.53
N TYR A 215 -0.65 -0.94 -18.95
CA TYR A 215 -1.10 0.12 -18.05
C TYR A 215 -2.51 0.61 -18.40
N LEU A 216 -3.22 1.08 -17.38
CA LEU A 216 -4.39 1.93 -17.50
C LEU A 216 -3.94 3.40 -17.42
N PHE A 217 -4.45 4.25 -18.30
CA PHE A 217 -3.98 5.62 -18.51
C PHE A 217 -4.97 6.68 -18.04
N SER A 218 -6.13 6.30 -17.48
CA SER A 218 -7.07 7.27 -16.90
C SER A 218 -7.84 6.70 -15.72
N GLN A 219 -8.39 7.60 -14.89
CA GLN A 219 -9.32 7.24 -13.83
C GLN A 219 -10.56 6.56 -14.37
N LYS A 220 -11.01 6.93 -15.57
CA LYS A 220 -12.15 6.30 -16.25
C LYS A 220 -11.88 4.82 -16.52
N GLU A 221 -10.69 4.48 -17.01
CA GLU A 221 -10.31 3.09 -17.25
C GLU A 221 -10.19 2.30 -15.95
N VAL A 222 -9.62 2.90 -14.90
CA VAL A 222 -9.56 2.30 -13.56
C VAL A 222 -10.96 2.07 -12.99
N ASN A 223 -11.86 3.04 -13.13
CA ASN A 223 -13.23 2.92 -12.64
C ASN A 223 -14.02 1.88 -13.44
N LEU A 224 -13.84 1.82 -14.77
CA LEU A 224 -14.41 0.77 -15.60
C LEU A 224 -13.93 -0.62 -15.15
N PHE A 225 -12.65 -0.76 -14.80
CA PHE A 225 -12.10 -2.03 -14.30
C PHE A 225 -12.73 -2.49 -12.98
N PHE A 226 -12.84 -1.59 -11.99
CA PHE A 226 -13.39 -1.97 -10.67
C PHE A 226 -14.91 -1.98 -10.59
N LEU A 227 -15.57 -1.06 -11.28
CA LEU A 227 -16.99 -0.75 -11.10
C LEU A 227 -17.85 -1.14 -12.32
N GLY A 228 -17.23 -1.51 -13.44
CA GLY A 228 -17.92 -1.77 -14.70
C GLY A 228 -18.56 -0.52 -15.33
N ARG A 229 -18.21 0.69 -14.86
CA ARG A 229 -18.76 1.98 -15.32
C ARG A 229 -17.83 3.15 -15.06
#